data_AF-A0A816W818-F1
#
_entry.id   AF-A0A816W818-F1
#
_cell.length_a   1.000
_cell.length_b   1.000
_cell.length_c   1.000
_cell.angle_alpha   90.00
_cell.angle_beta   90.00
_cell.angle_gamma   90.00
#
_symmetry.space_group_name_H-M   'P 1'
#
loop_
_entity.id
_entity.type
_entity.pdbx_description
1 polymer ?
#
loop_
_entity_poly.entity_id
_entity_poly.type
_entity_poly.pdbx_seq_one_letter_code
_entity_poly.pdbx_strand_id
1 'polypeptide(L)'
;MDGVWRLGKSTRVVCGWGLCRWVVCEAATNERDFVEIECGLSLRTSNIDPRRSRCNSEITMKIVRRDFVRNGPGSVKMVAEDSDDLWYAYNLIAVGDSVMAVTFRKVQREVPGGGRDSERVRLKLEVQVEEVDYDKDAAVLRIRGKNILENDQVKIGAFHTLEIELKRPFVLRKGIWDSLALDTLKQASDPAASADLAVVLMQEGLGQIFLVGRSVTSSRARIETSIPRKHGPAIAGYESTLKKFFENVLQAFVKHVDFSVVRCAVIASPGFTKDQFHRHLLLEAERRQLRPIIENKSRIILVHTNSGYRHSLGEVLNAPNVMNMIKDTKAAKEVKALNDFFTMLSNDPARACYGPKHVEVAHERMAVQTLLITDELFRNSDVKTRKKYVDLVESVKDSGGEAFIFSSMHVSGEQLAQLTGIAALLRFPLPDLEDIEM
;
A
#
# COMPACT_ATOMS: atom_id res chain seq x y z
N MET A 1 32.09 7.01 71.62
CA MET A 1 31.64 8.09 72.51
C MET A 1 30.31 8.58 71.99
N ASP A 2 29.25 8.08 72.62
CA ASP A 2 28.01 8.76 73.04
C ASP A 2 27.33 9.79 72.13
N GLY A 3 26.04 9.59 71.87
CA GLY A 3 25.17 10.63 71.30
C GLY A 3 23.79 10.19 70.83
N VAL A 4 22.86 10.06 71.77
CA VAL A 4 21.47 9.56 71.67
C VAL A 4 20.45 10.66 71.25
N TRP A 5 19.61 10.35 70.24
CA TRP A 5 18.18 10.71 69.99
C TRP A 5 17.67 12.16 69.77
N ARG A 6 16.81 12.36 68.75
CA ARG A 6 15.33 12.49 68.91
C ARG A 6 14.55 12.66 67.59
N LEU A 7 13.43 11.93 67.53
CA LEU A 7 12.31 12.00 66.58
C LEU A 7 11.49 13.29 66.69
N GLY A 8 10.87 13.72 65.59
CA GLY A 8 9.82 14.73 65.61
C GLY A 8 8.97 14.85 64.35
N LYS A 9 7.84 14.14 64.34
CA LYS A 9 6.52 14.48 63.72
C LYS A 9 6.47 14.59 62.18
N SER A 10 5.90 13.62 61.48
CA SER A 10 4.45 13.44 61.21
C SER A 10 3.82 14.63 60.46
N THR A 11 3.75 14.50 59.14
CA THR A 11 2.80 15.24 58.30
C THR A 11 2.28 14.27 57.22
N ARG A 12 0.99 13.93 57.32
CA ARG A 12 0.23 13.28 56.25
C ARG A 12 0.19 14.22 55.04
N VAL A 13 0.61 13.75 53.88
CA VAL A 13 0.25 14.36 52.60
C VAL A 13 -0.71 13.41 51.89
N VAL A 14 -1.93 13.88 51.73
CA VAL A 14 -3.00 13.26 50.93
C VAL A 14 -2.62 13.47 49.46
N CYS A 15 -2.40 12.39 48.71
CA CYS A 15 -2.15 12.46 47.26
C CYS A 15 -3.47 12.65 46.52
N GLY A 16 -3.73 13.88 46.10
CA GLY A 16 -4.68 14.22 45.04
C GLY A 16 -3.99 14.13 43.67
N TRP A 17 -4.74 13.64 42.68
CA TRP A 17 -4.28 13.31 41.35
C TRP A 17 -3.77 14.50 40.52
N GLY A 18 -2.65 14.28 39.83
CA GLY A 18 -2.52 14.54 38.39
C GLY A 18 -2.13 15.94 37.93
N LEU A 19 -0.83 16.15 37.68
CA LEU A 19 -0.30 17.01 36.60
C LEU A 19 1.22 16.80 36.49
N CYS A 20 1.66 15.81 35.69
CA CYS A 20 3.07 15.65 35.35
C CYS A 20 3.43 16.56 34.17
N ARG A 21 4.15 17.64 34.49
CA ARG A 21 4.87 18.49 33.54
C ARG A 21 6.19 17.79 33.18
N TRP A 22 6.47 17.66 31.90
CA TRP A 22 7.76 17.18 31.40
C TRP A 22 8.85 18.22 31.70
N VAL A 23 9.88 17.81 32.43
CA VAL A 23 11.14 18.56 32.55
C VAL A 23 12.13 17.91 31.60
N VAL A 24 12.58 18.69 30.62
CA VAL A 24 13.71 18.37 29.73
C VAL A 24 14.98 18.57 30.55
N CYS A 25 15.80 17.53 30.68
CA CYS A 25 17.17 17.64 31.16
C CYS A 25 18.14 17.31 30.03
N GLU A 26 18.85 18.35 29.61
CA GLU A 26 19.98 18.33 28.70
C GLU A 26 21.24 18.05 29.53
N ALA A 27 22.05 17.05 29.18
CA ALA A 27 23.37 16.87 29.78
C ALA A 27 24.33 16.20 28.78
N ALA A 28 25.45 16.88 28.57
CA ALA A 28 26.56 16.51 27.72
C ALA A 28 27.61 15.65 28.46
N THR A 29 28.50 15.05 27.68
CA THR A 29 29.87 14.53 27.98
C THR A 29 30.07 13.06 28.41
N ASN A 30 30.62 12.30 27.46
CA ASN A 30 31.77 11.37 27.45
C ASN A 30 32.08 10.34 28.57
N GLU A 31 32.35 9.13 28.07
CA GLU A 31 33.26 8.05 28.51
C GLU A 31 32.89 7.09 29.66
N ARG A 32 32.66 5.84 29.22
CA ARG A 32 33.10 4.51 29.73
C ARG A 32 32.66 4.02 31.12
N ASP A 33 32.50 2.69 31.13
CA ASP A 33 32.37 1.76 32.25
C ASP A 33 30.96 1.57 32.84
N PHE A 34 30.21 0.62 32.24
CA PHE A 34 29.08 -0.03 32.90
C PHE A 34 29.57 -1.23 33.70
N VAL A 35 29.61 -1.07 35.03
CA VAL A 35 29.68 -2.15 36.01
C VAL A 35 28.25 -2.48 36.43
N GLU A 36 27.84 -3.74 36.26
CA GLU A 36 26.59 -4.28 36.81
C GLU A 36 26.62 -4.23 38.34
N ILE A 37 25.68 -3.50 38.93
CA ILE A 37 25.37 -3.56 40.36
C ILE A 37 23.94 -4.08 40.49
N GLU A 38 23.81 -5.36 40.85
CA GLU A 38 22.55 -5.96 41.30
C GLU A 38 22.11 -5.29 42.60
N CYS A 39 21.01 -4.53 42.55
CA CYS A 39 20.31 -4.06 43.73
C CYS A 39 18.95 -4.73 43.79
N GLY A 40 18.87 -5.81 44.56
CA GLY A 40 17.63 -6.52 44.86
C GLY A 40 16.70 -5.68 45.72
N LEU A 41 15.55 -5.31 45.17
CA LEU A 41 14.40 -4.86 45.94
C LEU A 41 13.13 -5.53 45.42
N SER A 42 12.70 -6.50 46.22
CA SER A 42 11.45 -7.25 46.11
C SER A 42 10.25 -6.31 46.28
N LEU A 43 9.56 -6.00 45.19
CA LEU A 43 8.20 -5.48 45.21
C LEU A 43 7.28 -6.51 44.54
N ARG A 44 6.43 -7.13 45.37
CA ARG A 44 5.32 -7.97 44.92
C ARG A 44 4.31 -7.10 44.17
N THR A 45 4.29 -7.20 42.85
CA THR A 45 3.16 -6.79 42.02
C THR A 45 2.62 -8.00 41.28
N SER A 46 1.42 -8.40 41.70
CA SER A 46 0.38 -9.12 40.96
C SER A 46 0.77 -9.78 39.63
N ASN A 47 0.69 -11.11 39.61
CA ASN A 47 0.52 -12.02 38.46
C ASN A 47 0.22 -11.31 37.12
N ILE A 48 1.27 -11.05 36.36
CA ILE A 48 1.19 -10.88 34.91
C ILE A 48 1.39 -12.28 34.33
N ASP A 49 0.30 -12.85 33.83
CA ASP A 49 0.29 -14.10 33.08
C ASP A 49 1.20 -13.96 31.84
N PRO A 50 2.26 -14.77 31.66
CA PRO A 50 3.22 -14.59 30.56
C PRO A 50 2.68 -15.07 29.20
N ARG A 51 1.37 -15.36 29.08
CA ARG A 51 0.74 -15.88 27.85
C ARG A 51 -0.05 -14.84 27.06
N ARG A 52 0.37 -13.57 27.07
CA ARG A 52 -0.28 -12.54 26.24
C ARG A 52 0.66 -11.53 25.59
N SER A 53 1.86 -11.96 25.19
CA SER A 53 2.50 -11.36 24.01
C SER A 53 1.88 -11.98 22.77
N ARG A 54 0.69 -11.50 22.37
CA ARG A 54 0.28 -11.68 20.97
C ARG A 54 1.30 -10.91 20.14
N CYS A 55 2.24 -11.62 19.53
CA CYS A 55 2.95 -11.10 18.37
C CYS A 55 1.86 -10.63 17.41
N ASN A 56 1.72 -9.32 17.22
CA ASN A 56 1.06 -8.82 16.03
C ASN A 56 1.88 -9.41 14.87
N SER A 57 1.31 -10.38 14.16
CA SER A 57 1.87 -10.83 12.89
C SER A 57 1.86 -9.62 11.98
N GLU A 58 3.03 -9.00 11.80
CA GLU A 58 3.21 -7.83 10.94
C GLU A 58 2.78 -8.20 9.53
N ILE A 59 1.69 -7.57 9.05
CA ILE A 59 1.01 -7.86 7.78
C ILE A 59 1.90 -7.33 6.63
N THR A 60 2.91 -8.11 6.26
CA THR A 60 3.85 -7.76 5.19
C THR A 60 4.33 -9.00 4.46
N MET A 61 4.82 -8.82 3.23
CA MET A 61 5.37 -9.94 2.47
C MET A 61 6.51 -10.60 3.25
N LYS A 62 6.30 -11.84 3.65
CA LYS A 62 7.29 -12.60 4.42
C LYS A 62 8.27 -13.28 3.50
N ILE A 63 9.53 -12.83 3.54
CA ILE A 63 10.62 -13.49 2.82
C ILE A 63 11.18 -14.62 3.67
N VAL A 64 10.98 -15.86 3.22
CA VAL A 64 11.35 -17.09 3.95
C VAL A 64 12.81 -17.45 3.71
N ARG A 65 13.31 -17.28 2.48
CA ARG A 65 14.69 -17.60 2.10
C ARG A 65 15.16 -16.70 0.97
N ARG A 66 16.41 -16.24 1.06
CA ARG A 66 17.07 -15.37 0.08
C ARG A 66 18.36 -16.06 -0.38
N ASP A 67 18.37 -16.54 -1.61
CA ASP A 67 19.54 -17.18 -2.23
C ASP A 67 19.82 -16.50 -3.57
N PHE A 68 20.37 -15.29 -3.57
CA PHE A 68 20.70 -14.57 -4.81
C PHE A 68 22.03 -13.84 -4.70
N VAL A 69 22.67 -13.64 -5.86
CA VAL A 69 23.82 -12.76 -6.02
C VAL A 69 23.33 -11.43 -6.59
N ARG A 70 23.84 -10.30 -6.09
CA ARG A 70 23.50 -8.97 -6.62
C ARG A 70 23.90 -8.89 -8.09
N ASN A 71 23.00 -8.45 -8.96
CA ASN A 71 23.17 -8.41 -10.42
C ASN A 71 23.47 -9.78 -11.05
N GLY A 72 23.11 -10.87 -10.37
CA GLY A 72 23.35 -12.24 -10.81
C GLY A 72 22.13 -13.14 -10.62
N PRO A 73 22.28 -14.45 -10.87
CA PRO A 73 21.21 -15.41 -10.74
C PRO A 73 20.87 -15.67 -9.26
N GLY A 74 19.63 -16.05 -9.02
CA GLY A 74 19.20 -16.37 -7.67
C GLY A 74 17.74 -16.75 -7.54
N SER A 75 17.37 -17.21 -6.36
CA SER A 75 16.02 -17.57 -5.97
C SER A 75 15.60 -16.93 -4.65
N VAL A 76 14.34 -16.54 -4.57
CA VAL A 76 13.73 -16.01 -3.35
C VAL A 76 12.45 -16.76 -3.08
N LYS A 77 12.32 -17.29 -1.86
CA LYS A 77 11.08 -17.89 -1.36
C LYS A 77 10.32 -16.87 -0.53
N MET A 78 9.09 -16.58 -0.91
CA MET A 78 8.28 -15.52 -0.30
C MET A 78 6.84 -15.99 -0.09
N VAL A 79 6.14 -15.35 0.85
CA VAL A 79 4.72 -15.56 1.15
C VAL A 79 4.05 -14.19 1.06
N ALA A 80 3.05 -14.06 0.17
CA ALA A 80 2.21 -12.86 0.12
C ALA A 80 1.20 -12.91 1.27
N GLU A 81 1.17 -11.91 2.14
CA GLU A 81 0.23 -11.86 3.27
C GLU A 81 -1.00 -11.01 2.94
N ASP A 82 -0.80 -9.93 2.18
CA ASP A 82 -1.82 -8.99 1.76
C ASP A 82 -1.94 -8.85 0.22
N SER A 83 -3.05 -8.26 -0.23
CA SER A 83 -3.33 -7.94 -1.63
C SER A 83 -2.28 -7.04 -2.29
N ASP A 84 -1.66 -6.11 -1.55
CA ASP A 84 -0.55 -5.30 -2.04
C ASP A 84 0.70 -6.15 -2.32
N ASP A 85 0.91 -7.24 -1.59
CA ASP A 85 2.07 -8.12 -1.79
C ASP A 85 1.99 -8.86 -3.13
N LEU A 86 0.77 -9.16 -3.59
CA LEU A 86 0.55 -9.72 -4.92
C LEU A 86 0.93 -8.74 -6.03
N TRP A 87 0.75 -7.43 -5.81
CA TRP A 87 1.21 -6.40 -6.75
C TRP A 87 2.74 -6.34 -6.81
N TYR A 88 3.42 -6.42 -5.66
CA TYR A 88 4.88 -6.51 -5.64
C TYR A 88 5.36 -7.79 -6.33
N ALA A 89 4.70 -8.94 -6.11
CA ALA A 89 5.02 -10.18 -6.82
C ALA A 89 4.85 -10.02 -8.33
N TYR A 90 3.76 -9.39 -8.78
CA TYR A 90 3.50 -9.09 -10.18
C TYR A 90 4.58 -8.16 -10.80
N ASN A 91 5.05 -7.16 -10.05
CA ASN A 91 6.17 -6.31 -10.46
C ASN A 91 7.51 -7.04 -10.55
N LEU A 92 7.73 -8.03 -9.68
CA LEU A 92 8.97 -8.80 -9.65
C LEU A 92 9.03 -9.84 -10.77
N ILE A 93 7.95 -10.55 -11.05
CA ILE A 93 7.93 -11.67 -12.01
C ILE A 93 7.94 -11.13 -13.44
N ALA A 94 8.93 -11.53 -14.23
CA ALA A 94 9.05 -11.19 -15.64
C ALA A 94 8.94 -12.43 -16.53
N VAL A 95 8.66 -12.21 -17.82
CA VAL A 95 8.65 -13.26 -18.84
C VAL A 95 10.03 -13.90 -18.93
N GLY A 96 10.08 -15.23 -18.96
CA GLY A 96 11.32 -16.03 -18.97
C GLY A 96 11.83 -16.43 -17.58
N ASP A 97 11.32 -15.83 -16.51
CA ASP A 97 11.62 -16.27 -15.13
C ASP A 97 10.98 -17.63 -14.84
N SER A 98 11.39 -18.26 -13.73
CA SER A 98 10.79 -19.51 -13.26
C SER A 98 10.10 -19.31 -11.91
N VAL A 99 8.85 -19.76 -11.82
CA VAL A 99 8.04 -19.67 -10.60
C VAL A 99 7.61 -21.05 -10.17
N MET A 100 7.90 -21.39 -8.91
CA MET A 100 7.50 -22.64 -8.28
C MET A 100 6.44 -22.37 -7.23
N ALA A 101 5.26 -22.95 -7.41
CA ALA A 101 4.13 -22.82 -6.50
C ALA A 101 3.36 -24.14 -6.37
N VAL A 102 2.48 -24.19 -5.38
CA VAL A 102 1.56 -25.31 -5.18
C VAL A 102 0.24 -25.00 -5.88
N THR A 103 -0.20 -25.90 -6.75
CA THR A 103 -1.50 -25.80 -7.42
C THR A 103 -2.34 -27.06 -7.22
N PHE A 104 -3.59 -27.00 -7.66
CA PHE A 104 -4.48 -28.15 -7.68
C PHE A 104 -4.91 -28.44 -9.09
N ARG A 105 -4.85 -29.71 -9.48
CA ARG A 105 -5.33 -30.18 -10.78
C ARG A 105 -6.38 -31.24 -10.57
N LYS A 106 -7.48 -31.15 -11.33
CA LYS A 106 -8.45 -32.24 -11.44
C LYS A 106 -7.87 -33.29 -12.38
N VAL A 107 -7.53 -34.45 -11.83
CA VAL A 107 -7.03 -35.60 -12.58
C VAL A 107 -8.20 -36.54 -12.81
N GLN A 108 -8.47 -36.86 -14.07
CA GLN A 108 -9.43 -37.90 -14.42
C GLN A 108 -8.70 -39.24 -14.39
N ARG A 109 -9.18 -40.18 -13.59
CA ARG A 109 -8.73 -41.58 -13.60
C ARG A 109 -9.82 -42.41 -14.27
N GLU A 110 -9.43 -43.20 -15.26
CA GLU A 110 -10.32 -44.19 -15.85
C GLU A 110 -10.33 -45.43 -14.96
N VAL A 111 -11.50 -45.77 -14.44
CA VAL A 111 -11.69 -46.97 -13.62
C VAL A 111 -11.93 -48.17 -14.55
N PRO A 112 -11.31 -49.34 -14.30
CA PRO A 112 -11.63 -50.55 -15.06
C PRO A 112 -13.11 -50.90 -14.83
N GLY A 113 -13.96 -50.63 -15.84
CA GLY A 113 -15.42 -50.65 -15.72
C GLY A 113 -16.14 -49.47 -16.39
N GLY A 114 -15.41 -48.50 -16.96
CA GLY A 114 -15.98 -47.42 -17.78
C GLY A 114 -16.46 -46.20 -16.99
N GLY A 115 -16.27 -46.18 -15.67
CA GLY A 115 -16.50 -45.02 -14.82
C GLY A 115 -15.37 -43.99 -14.94
N ARG A 116 -15.71 -42.71 -15.04
CA ARG A 116 -14.75 -41.60 -14.91
C ARG A 116 -14.81 -41.09 -13.47
N ASP A 117 -13.77 -41.36 -12.70
CA ASP A 117 -13.58 -40.74 -11.40
C ASP A 117 -12.66 -39.53 -11.54
N SER A 118 -12.93 -38.49 -10.76
CA SER A 118 -12.17 -37.25 -10.83
C SER A 118 -11.71 -36.82 -9.46
N GLU A 119 -10.40 -36.88 -9.27
CA GLU A 119 -9.75 -36.54 -8.00
C GLU A 119 -9.03 -35.19 -8.14
N ARG A 120 -9.17 -34.31 -7.14
CA ARG A 120 -8.43 -33.05 -7.08
C ARG A 120 -7.09 -33.29 -6.38
N VAL A 121 -6.02 -33.38 -7.15
CA VAL A 121 -4.67 -33.66 -6.66
C VAL A 121 -3.91 -32.36 -6.41
N ARG A 122 -3.27 -32.24 -5.25
CA ARG A 122 -2.35 -31.15 -4.92
C ARG A 122 -1.00 -31.44 -5.58
N LEU A 123 -0.50 -30.50 -6.39
CA LEU A 123 0.75 -30.63 -7.12
C LEU A 123 1.67 -29.47 -6.80
N LYS A 124 2.97 -29.72 -6.87
CA LYS A 124 3.98 -28.68 -6.85
C LYS A 124 4.57 -28.61 -8.25
N LEU A 125 4.44 -27.46 -8.88
CA LEU A 125 4.88 -27.24 -10.27
C LEU A 125 5.83 -26.06 -10.31
N GLU A 126 6.81 -26.15 -11.21
CA GLU A 126 7.74 -25.07 -11.52
C GLU A 126 7.54 -24.71 -12.99
N VAL A 127 7.07 -23.49 -13.21
CA VAL A 127 6.61 -23.02 -14.51
C VAL A 127 7.55 -21.93 -15.02
N GLN A 128 7.97 -22.05 -16.28
CA GLN A 128 8.65 -20.98 -17.01
C GLN A 128 7.60 -19.97 -17.46
N VAL A 129 7.71 -18.74 -16.98
CA VAL A 129 6.71 -17.69 -17.19
C VAL A 129 6.70 -17.25 -18.65
N GLU A 130 5.52 -17.32 -19.28
CA GLU A 130 5.28 -16.75 -20.61
C GLU A 130 4.38 -15.51 -20.52
N GLU A 131 3.41 -15.51 -19.60
CA GLU A 131 2.42 -14.45 -19.44
C GLU A 131 2.03 -14.33 -17.96
N VAL A 132 1.78 -13.10 -17.50
CA VAL A 132 1.42 -12.81 -16.12
C VAL A 132 0.25 -11.84 -16.08
N ASP A 133 -0.84 -12.27 -15.46
CA ASP A 133 -2.07 -11.50 -15.32
C ASP A 133 -2.33 -11.17 -13.85
N TYR A 134 -2.58 -9.90 -13.56
CA TYR A 134 -2.96 -9.44 -12.24
C TYR A 134 -4.36 -8.83 -12.26
N ASP A 135 -5.25 -9.35 -11.43
CA ASP A 135 -6.58 -8.79 -11.19
C ASP A 135 -6.59 -8.02 -9.87
N LYS A 136 -6.71 -6.70 -9.97
CA LYS A 136 -6.70 -5.78 -8.81
C LYS A 136 -7.93 -5.88 -7.92
N ASP A 137 -9.09 -6.19 -8.50
CA ASP A 137 -10.36 -6.19 -7.78
C ASP A 137 -10.61 -7.55 -7.13
N ALA A 138 -10.18 -8.64 -7.79
CA ALA A 138 -10.18 -9.97 -7.21
C ALA A 138 -8.97 -10.24 -6.30
N ALA A 139 -7.91 -9.41 -6.37
CA ALA A 139 -6.62 -9.63 -5.72
C ALA A 139 -6.06 -11.03 -6.03
N VAL A 140 -6.00 -11.39 -7.31
CA VAL A 140 -5.48 -12.68 -7.79
C VAL A 140 -4.38 -12.44 -8.83
N LEU A 141 -3.25 -13.12 -8.64
CA LEU A 141 -2.15 -13.15 -9.59
C LEU A 141 -2.12 -14.51 -10.29
N ARG A 142 -2.26 -14.50 -11.61
CA ARG A 142 -2.19 -15.70 -12.47
C ARG A 142 -0.93 -15.66 -13.30
N ILE A 143 -0.21 -16.77 -13.31
CA ILE A 143 1.07 -16.91 -14.01
C ILE A 143 0.93 -18.08 -14.95
N ARG A 144 0.94 -17.80 -16.26
CA ARG A 144 0.85 -18.82 -17.29
C ARG A 144 2.22 -19.15 -17.83
N GLY A 145 2.44 -20.44 -18.09
CA GLY A 145 3.68 -20.87 -18.72
C GLY A 145 3.80 -22.37 -18.87
N LYS A 146 5.02 -22.83 -19.19
CA LYS A 146 5.34 -24.24 -19.41
C LYS A 146 5.98 -24.88 -18.18
N ASN A 147 5.55 -26.08 -17.83
CA ASN A 147 6.14 -26.83 -16.72
C ASN A 147 7.58 -27.28 -17.04
N ILE A 148 8.53 -26.98 -16.16
CA ILE A 148 9.94 -27.36 -16.28
C ILE A 148 10.25 -28.59 -15.42
N LEU A 149 9.54 -28.76 -14.30
CA LEU A 149 9.80 -29.82 -13.32
C LEU A 149 9.00 -31.09 -13.65
N GLU A 150 9.66 -32.23 -13.67
CA GLU A 150 9.00 -33.52 -13.86
C GLU A 150 7.99 -33.79 -12.73
N ASN A 151 6.78 -34.22 -13.10
CA ASN A 151 5.72 -34.54 -12.16
C ASN A 151 4.86 -35.68 -12.72
N ASP A 152 4.47 -36.63 -11.87
CA ASP A 152 3.67 -37.80 -12.23
C ASP A 152 2.39 -37.46 -13.01
N GLN A 153 1.81 -36.30 -12.71
CA GLN A 153 0.54 -35.87 -13.29
C GLN A 153 0.68 -34.86 -14.44
N VAL A 154 1.86 -34.26 -14.65
CA VAL A 154 2.04 -33.16 -15.62
C VAL A 154 3.34 -33.38 -16.39
N LYS A 155 3.22 -33.58 -17.70
CA LYS A 155 4.37 -33.71 -18.61
C LYS A 155 5.19 -32.42 -18.63
N ILE A 156 6.50 -32.57 -18.80
CA ILE A 156 7.41 -31.44 -19.03
C ILE A 156 6.99 -30.74 -20.33
N GLY A 157 7.04 -29.40 -20.33
CA GLY A 157 6.64 -28.56 -21.46
C GLY A 157 5.13 -28.34 -21.59
N ALA A 158 4.30 -29.00 -20.77
CA ALA A 158 2.86 -28.77 -20.77
C ALA A 158 2.52 -27.39 -20.18
N PHE A 159 1.55 -26.71 -20.79
CA PHE A 159 1.06 -25.44 -20.29
C PHE A 159 0.27 -25.60 -19.00
N HIS A 160 0.55 -24.72 -18.05
CA HIS A 160 -0.19 -24.61 -16.80
C HIS A 160 -0.29 -23.15 -16.35
N THR A 161 -1.38 -22.84 -15.66
CA THR A 161 -1.59 -21.52 -15.05
C THR A 161 -1.52 -21.69 -13.53
N LEU A 162 -0.51 -21.08 -12.92
CA LEU A 162 -0.37 -21.00 -11.47
C LEU A 162 -1.19 -19.81 -10.96
N GLU A 163 -2.08 -20.06 -10.00
CA GLU A 163 -2.73 -18.99 -9.24
C GLU A 163 -2.00 -18.81 -7.90
N ILE A 164 -1.44 -17.62 -7.66
CA ILE A 164 -0.76 -17.31 -6.41
C ILE A 164 -1.80 -16.88 -5.39
N GLU A 165 -2.00 -17.72 -4.37
CA GLU A 165 -2.90 -17.44 -3.26
C GLU A 165 -2.17 -16.73 -2.11
N LEU A 166 -2.91 -15.90 -1.36
CA LEU A 166 -2.43 -15.31 -0.11
C LEU A 166 -2.08 -16.39 0.93
N LYS A 167 -1.11 -16.10 1.79
CA LYS A 167 -0.59 -16.93 2.88
C LYS A 167 0.00 -18.27 2.42
N ARG A 168 0.27 -18.42 1.12
CA ARG A 168 0.97 -19.59 0.57
C ARG A 168 2.35 -19.20 0.05
N PRO A 169 3.39 -20.01 0.33
CA PRO A 169 4.72 -19.75 -0.17
C PRO A 169 4.83 -20.08 -1.66
N PHE A 170 5.51 -19.22 -2.39
CA PHE A 170 6.01 -19.49 -3.74
C PHE A 170 7.50 -19.15 -3.81
N VAL A 171 8.19 -19.71 -4.80
CA VAL A 171 9.60 -19.46 -5.06
C VAL A 171 9.73 -18.81 -6.43
N LEU A 172 10.36 -17.65 -6.48
CA LEU A 172 10.72 -16.97 -7.72
C LEU A 172 12.21 -17.18 -7.99
N ARG A 173 12.56 -17.65 -9.18
CA ARG A 173 13.92 -17.74 -9.68
C ARG A 173 14.11 -16.81 -10.85
N LYS A 174 15.16 -15.99 -10.78
CA LYS A 174 15.55 -15.06 -11.83
C LYS A 174 16.97 -15.33 -12.28
N GLY A 175 17.23 -15.09 -13.57
CA GLY A 175 18.58 -15.08 -14.11
C GLY A 175 19.39 -13.86 -13.65
N ILE A 176 18.73 -12.71 -13.43
CA ILE A 176 19.36 -11.47 -12.99
C ILE A 176 18.47 -10.79 -11.94
N TRP A 177 19.07 -10.51 -10.77
CA TRP A 177 18.46 -9.70 -9.71
C TRP A 177 19.01 -8.28 -9.74
N ASP A 178 18.29 -7.39 -10.43
CA ASP A 178 18.61 -5.96 -10.55
C ASP A 178 18.41 -5.21 -9.22
N SER A 179 19.03 -4.04 -9.06
CA SER A 179 18.83 -3.17 -7.88
C SER A 179 17.36 -2.83 -7.61
N LEU A 180 16.61 -2.55 -8.67
CA LEU A 180 15.18 -2.25 -8.59
C LEU A 180 14.37 -3.42 -8.02
N ALA A 181 14.70 -4.65 -8.41
CA ALA A 181 14.04 -5.84 -7.88
C ALA A 181 14.36 -6.02 -6.38
N LEU A 182 15.60 -5.69 -5.97
CA LEU A 182 16.00 -5.73 -4.56
C LEU A 182 15.30 -4.65 -3.73
N ASP A 183 15.20 -3.43 -4.26
CA ASP A 183 14.47 -2.34 -3.61
C ASP A 183 12.98 -2.65 -3.49
N THR A 184 12.40 -3.29 -4.51
CA THR A 184 11.00 -3.76 -4.49
C THR A 184 10.79 -4.83 -3.42
N LEU A 185 11.71 -5.79 -3.29
CA LEU A 185 11.67 -6.80 -2.21
C LEU A 185 11.79 -6.18 -0.82
N LYS A 186 12.66 -5.18 -0.65
CA LYS A 186 12.79 -4.45 0.62
C LYS A 186 11.50 -3.72 0.97
N GLN A 187 10.91 -2.99 0.00
CA GLN A 187 9.64 -2.28 0.17
C GLN A 187 8.48 -3.22 0.51
N ALA A 188 8.42 -4.39 -0.13
CA ALA A 188 7.39 -5.39 0.16
C ALA A 188 7.50 -5.92 1.60
N SER A 189 8.73 -6.04 2.13
CA SER A 189 9.01 -6.55 3.48
C SER A 189 8.98 -5.49 4.59
N ASP A 190 8.79 -4.21 4.28
CA ASP A 190 8.83 -3.13 5.28
C ASP A 190 7.46 -2.93 5.96
N PRO A 191 7.32 -3.21 7.28
CA PRO A 191 6.08 -3.04 8.01
C PRO A 191 5.72 -1.58 8.26
N ALA A 192 6.70 -0.67 8.29
CA ALA A 192 6.46 0.75 8.52
C ALA A 192 5.68 1.40 7.37
N ALA A 193 5.71 0.78 6.18
CA ALA A 193 4.98 1.24 5.01
C ALA A 193 3.48 0.88 5.03
N SER A 194 3.01 0.04 5.96
CA SER A 194 1.62 -0.45 5.99
C SER A 194 0.65 0.62 6.50
N ALA A 195 -0.05 1.27 5.58
CA ALA A 195 -1.03 2.30 5.90
C ALA A 195 -2.11 2.35 4.83
N ASP A 196 -3.13 1.51 4.97
CA ASP A 196 -4.29 1.57 4.10
C ASP A 196 -5.17 2.75 4.49
N LEU A 197 -5.61 3.52 3.50
CA LEU A 197 -6.60 4.58 3.62
C LEU A 197 -7.90 4.07 3.01
N ALA A 198 -8.99 4.09 3.78
CA ALA A 198 -10.32 3.86 3.22
C ALA A 198 -10.90 5.19 2.75
N VAL A 199 -11.32 5.29 1.49
CA VAL A 199 -11.96 6.49 0.95
C VAL A 199 -13.37 6.13 0.48
N VAL A 200 -14.36 6.81 1.04
CA VAL A 200 -15.75 6.74 0.63
C VAL A 200 -16.06 7.99 -0.18
N LEU A 201 -16.12 7.85 -1.50
CA LEU A 201 -16.60 8.90 -2.38
C LEU A 201 -18.11 8.79 -2.53
N MET A 202 -18.80 9.91 -2.41
CA MET A 202 -20.25 9.94 -2.50
C MET A 202 -20.73 11.11 -3.34
N GLN A 203 -21.86 10.91 -3.98
CA GLN A 203 -22.71 11.91 -4.61
C GLN A 203 -24.16 11.49 -4.37
N GLU A 204 -25.13 12.39 -4.56
CA GLU A 204 -26.55 12.02 -4.50
C GLU A 204 -26.83 10.90 -5.54
N GLY A 205 -27.00 9.67 -5.06
CA GLY A 205 -27.32 8.48 -5.86
C GLY A 205 -26.14 7.60 -6.26
N LEU A 206 -24.91 7.97 -5.91
CA LEU A 206 -23.70 7.17 -6.15
C LEU A 206 -22.81 7.15 -4.92
N GLY A 207 -22.43 5.97 -4.44
CA GLY A 207 -21.45 5.78 -3.38
C GLY A 207 -20.40 4.77 -3.81
N GLN A 208 -19.13 5.12 -3.72
CA GLN A 208 -18.01 4.25 -4.07
C GLN A 208 -17.04 4.17 -2.89
N ILE A 209 -16.65 2.94 -2.54
CA ILE A 209 -15.70 2.68 -1.46
C ILE A 209 -14.40 2.17 -2.07
N PHE A 210 -13.33 2.92 -1.83
CA PHE A 210 -11.98 2.61 -2.26
C PHE A 210 -11.11 2.27 -1.05
N LEU A 211 -10.21 1.32 -1.25
CA LEU A 211 -9.10 1.08 -0.34
C LEU A 211 -7.82 1.47 -1.08
N VAL A 212 -7.18 2.54 -0.60
CA VAL A 212 -5.91 3.04 -1.12
C VAL A 212 -4.82 2.41 -0.26
N GLY A 213 -4.13 1.41 -0.82
CA GLY A 213 -2.97 0.78 -0.21
C GLY A 213 -1.69 1.53 -0.54
N ARG A 214 -0.55 0.84 -0.41
CA ARG A 214 0.79 1.41 -0.66
C ARG A 214 1.03 1.67 -2.14
N SER A 215 0.57 0.75 -2.97
CA SER A 215 0.84 0.75 -4.41
C SER A 215 -0.43 0.57 -5.25
N VAL A 216 -1.52 0.02 -4.68
CA VAL A 216 -2.74 -0.25 -5.44
C VAL A 216 -3.91 0.49 -4.82
N THR A 217 -4.75 1.09 -5.66
CA THR A 217 -6.07 1.57 -5.26
C THR A 217 -7.13 0.59 -5.74
N SER A 218 -7.76 -0.12 -4.81
CA SER A 218 -8.80 -1.12 -5.11
C SER A 218 -10.20 -0.57 -4.88
N SER A 219 -11.14 -0.85 -5.77
CA SER A 219 -12.55 -0.49 -5.62
C SER A 219 -13.30 -1.64 -4.97
N ARG A 220 -13.79 -1.47 -3.75
CA ARG A 220 -14.43 -2.56 -2.98
C ARG A 220 -15.94 -2.64 -3.18
N ALA A 221 -16.60 -1.49 -3.35
CA ALA A 221 -18.03 -1.43 -3.55
C ALA A 221 -18.43 -0.22 -4.39
N ARG A 222 -19.40 -0.42 -5.28
CA ARG A 222 -20.09 0.63 -6.04
C ARG A 222 -21.59 0.47 -5.79
N ILE A 223 -22.21 1.53 -5.28
CA ILE A 223 -23.61 1.57 -4.89
C ILE A 223 -24.27 2.66 -5.69
N GLU A 224 -25.23 2.28 -6.51
CA GLU A 224 -26.00 3.20 -7.33
C GLU A 224 -27.47 3.10 -6.96
N THR A 225 -28.08 4.24 -6.68
CA THR A 225 -29.50 4.35 -6.39
C THR A 225 -30.05 5.55 -7.13
N SER A 226 -31.13 5.35 -7.89
CA SER A 226 -31.84 6.45 -8.54
C SER A 226 -32.56 7.28 -7.49
N ILE A 227 -32.04 8.47 -7.17
CA ILE A 227 -32.68 9.40 -6.23
C ILE A 227 -33.58 10.36 -7.01
N PRO A 228 -34.87 10.47 -6.66
CA PRO A 228 -35.78 11.41 -7.33
C PRO A 228 -35.33 12.86 -7.12
N ARG A 229 -35.62 13.76 -8.06
CA ARG A 229 -35.26 15.18 -7.93
C ARG A 229 -36.08 15.87 -6.85
N LYS A 230 -35.50 16.90 -6.22
CA LYS A 230 -36.11 17.73 -5.16
C LYS A 230 -37.22 18.69 -5.67
N HIS A 231 -38.09 18.24 -6.58
CA HIS A 231 -39.19 19.06 -7.11
C HIS A 231 -40.51 18.29 -7.16
N GLY A 232 -41.61 19.00 -6.84
CA GLY A 232 -42.97 18.51 -6.96
C GLY A 232 -43.39 17.47 -5.89
N PRO A 233 -44.39 16.62 -6.17
CA PRO A 233 -44.94 15.65 -5.21
C PRO A 233 -43.95 14.55 -4.79
N ALA A 234 -42.79 14.44 -5.45
CA ALA A 234 -41.74 13.45 -5.16
C ALA A 234 -40.86 13.80 -3.94
N ILE A 235 -41.05 14.96 -3.30
CA ILE A 235 -40.27 15.40 -2.13
C ILE A 235 -40.44 14.43 -0.94
N ALA A 236 -41.64 13.89 -0.72
CA ALA A 236 -41.89 12.93 0.35
C ALA A 236 -41.11 11.61 0.17
N GLY A 237 -40.86 11.20 -1.08
CA GLY A 237 -40.08 10.01 -1.41
C GLY A 237 -38.56 10.22 -1.35
N TYR A 238 -38.10 11.47 -1.46
CA TYR A 238 -36.68 11.84 -1.49
C TYR A 238 -35.95 11.42 -0.22
N GLU A 239 -36.42 11.88 0.94
CA GLU A 239 -35.76 11.61 2.23
C GLU A 239 -35.72 10.11 2.54
N SER A 240 -36.80 9.40 2.23
CA SER A 240 -36.89 7.94 2.46
C SER A 240 -35.88 7.18 1.58
N THR A 241 -35.70 7.61 0.33
CA THR A 241 -34.76 7.00 -0.63
C THR A 241 -33.32 7.32 -0.25
N LEU A 242 -33.04 8.55 0.16
CA LEU A 242 -31.73 8.98 0.62
C LEU A 242 -31.31 8.23 1.90
N LYS A 243 -32.24 7.99 2.84
CA LYS A 243 -31.97 7.17 4.02
C LYS A 243 -31.65 5.72 3.66
N LYS A 244 -32.37 5.12 2.68
CA LYS A 244 -32.06 3.78 2.15
C LYS A 244 -30.69 3.74 1.46
N PHE A 245 -30.33 4.79 0.72
CA PHE A 245 -29.01 4.90 0.11
C PHE A 245 -27.91 4.93 1.17
N PHE A 246 -28.04 5.75 2.22
CA PHE A 246 -27.08 5.79 3.33
C PHE A 246 -26.98 4.46 4.08
N GLU A 247 -28.09 3.74 4.26
CA GLU A 247 -28.08 2.40 4.85
C GLU A 247 -27.26 1.41 4.00
N ASN A 248 -27.44 1.43 2.68
CA ASN A 248 -26.65 0.57 1.77
C ASN A 248 -25.16 0.92 1.82
N VAL A 249 -24.82 2.21 1.87
CA VAL A 249 -23.43 2.67 2.00
C VAL A 249 -22.83 2.27 3.35
N LEU A 250 -23.60 2.39 4.44
CA LEU A 250 -23.20 1.95 5.78
C LEU A 250 -22.89 0.44 5.81
N GLN A 251 -23.75 -0.38 5.21
CA GLN A 251 -23.54 -1.83 5.14
C GLN A 251 -22.27 -2.19 4.38
N ALA A 252 -22.02 -1.52 3.24
CA ALA A 252 -20.79 -1.71 2.49
C ALA A 252 -19.56 -1.20 3.25
N PHE A 253 -19.68 -0.09 3.98
CA PHE A 253 -18.60 0.45 4.81
C PHE A 253 -18.18 -0.55 5.89
N VAL A 254 -19.14 -1.09 6.65
CA VAL A 254 -18.87 -2.08 7.71
C VAL A 254 -18.29 -3.38 7.12
N LYS A 255 -18.72 -3.79 5.93
CA LYS A 255 -18.25 -5.02 5.28
C LYS A 255 -16.80 -4.90 4.77
N HIS A 256 -16.42 -3.74 4.26
CA HIS A 256 -15.16 -3.57 3.52
C HIS A 256 -14.09 -2.76 4.27
N VAL A 257 -14.46 -1.96 5.26
CA VAL A 257 -13.52 -1.13 6.02
C VAL A 257 -13.21 -1.78 7.36
N ASP A 258 -11.99 -2.28 7.49
CA ASP A 258 -11.45 -2.80 8.74
C ASP A 258 -10.47 -1.78 9.35
N PHE A 259 -10.85 -1.20 10.48
CA PHE A 259 -10.04 -0.21 11.20
C PHE A 259 -8.81 -0.79 11.90
N SER A 260 -8.66 -2.13 11.94
CA SER A 260 -7.43 -2.77 12.41
C SER A 260 -6.30 -2.67 11.38
N VAL A 261 -6.64 -2.62 10.09
CA VAL A 261 -5.70 -2.49 8.97
C VAL A 261 -5.60 -1.04 8.48
N VAL A 262 -6.75 -0.39 8.32
CA VAL A 262 -6.86 0.96 7.77
C VAL A 262 -6.49 2.00 8.82
N ARG A 263 -5.59 2.94 8.52
CA ARG A 263 -5.15 4.01 9.44
C ARG A 263 -6.19 5.10 9.64
N CYS A 264 -6.88 5.53 8.58
CA CYS A 264 -7.98 6.49 8.66
C CYS A 264 -9.00 6.24 7.56
N ALA A 265 -10.23 6.68 7.80
CA ALA A 265 -11.31 6.59 6.83
C ALA A 265 -11.71 8.01 6.41
N VAL A 266 -11.75 8.27 5.11
CA VAL A 266 -12.11 9.57 4.56
C VAL A 266 -13.48 9.46 3.90
N ILE A 267 -14.39 10.35 4.27
CA ILE A 267 -15.70 10.51 3.62
C ILE A 267 -15.64 11.79 2.82
N ALA A 268 -15.79 11.64 1.51
CA ALA A 268 -15.69 12.74 0.55
C ALA A 268 -16.96 12.83 -0.31
N SER A 269 -17.43 14.05 -0.51
CA SER A 269 -18.56 14.33 -1.39
C SER A 269 -18.56 15.78 -1.88
N PRO A 270 -19.20 16.07 -3.01
CA PRO A 270 -19.62 17.43 -3.33
C PRO A 270 -20.75 17.88 -2.40
N GLY A 271 -20.64 19.11 -1.92
CA GLY A 271 -21.65 19.71 -1.03
C GLY A 271 -21.70 19.09 0.37
N PHE A 272 -22.91 18.92 0.89
CA PHE A 272 -23.19 18.57 2.30
C PHE A 272 -23.49 17.09 2.54
N THR A 273 -23.44 16.24 1.50
CA THR A 273 -23.83 14.83 1.60
C THR A 273 -22.93 14.05 2.57
N LYS A 274 -21.62 14.35 2.60
CA LYS A 274 -20.65 13.80 3.56
C LYS A 274 -21.04 14.08 5.02
N ASP A 275 -21.53 15.29 5.31
CA ASP A 275 -21.86 15.69 6.67
C ASP A 275 -23.17 15.02 7.12
N GLN A 276 -24.13 14.88 6.20
CA GLN A 276 -25.37 14.14 6.43
C GLN A 276 -25.11 12.65 6.67
N PHE A 277 -24.30 12.01 5.81
CA PHE A 277 -23.92 10.62 5.96
C PHE A 277 -23.10 10.38 7.23
N HIS A 278 -22.15 11.25 7.56
CA HIS A 278 -21.37 11.14 8.79
C HIS A 278 -22.26 11.17 10.04
N ARG A 279 -23.25 12.06 10.10
CA ARG A 279 -24.24 12.06 11.19
C ARG A 279 -25.04 10.76 11.23
N HIS A 280 -25.48 10.26 10.07
CA HIS A 280 -26.21 9.01 9.97
C HIS A 280 -25.36 7.79 10.42
N LEU A 281 -24.10 7.74 10.01
CA LEU A 281 -23.11 6.74 10.36
C LEU A 281 -22.91 6.66 11.87
N LEU A 282 -22.73 7.81 12.54
CA LEU A 282 -22.56 7.86 13.99
C LEU A 282 -23.82 7.45 14.75
N LEU A 283 -25.00 7.88 14.29
CA LEU A 283 -26.28 7.53 14.92
C LEU A 283 -26.57 6.03 14.81
N GLU A 284 -26.39 5.44 13.62
CA GLU A 284 -26.59 4.00 13.42
C GLU A 284 -25.49 3.17 14.09
N ALA A 285 -24.27 3.67 14.20
CA ALA A 285 -23.21 3.02 14.97
C ALA A 285 -23.57 2.91 16.45
N GLU A 286 -24.13 3.96 17.05
CA GLU A 286 -24.61 3.95 18.44
C GLU A 286 -25.83 3.02 18.61
N ARG A 287 -26.79 3.09 17.68
CA ARG A 287 -28.00 2.26 17.71
C ARG A 287 -27.70 0.76 17.60
N ARG A 288 -26.75 0.37 16.75
CA ARG A 288 -26.34 -1.03 16.51
C ARG A 288 -25.16 -1.47 17.37
N GLN A 289 -24.60 -0.58 18.18
CA GLN A 289 -23.41 -0.80 19.01
C GLN A 289 -22.19 -1.30 18.20
N LEU A 290 -21.94 -0.67 17.04
CA LEU A 290 -20.79 -0.99 16.19
C LEU A 290 -19.49 -0.45 16.82
N ARG A 291 -18.86 -1.25 17.69
CA ARG A 291 -17.61 -0.90 18.38
C ARG A 291 -16.50 -0.34 17.48
N PRO A 292 -16.22 -0.93 16.29
CA PRO A 292 -15.12 -0.45 15.45
C PRO A 292 -15.28 1.01 15.00
N ILE A 293 -16.51 1.48 14.81
CA ILE A 293 -16.79 2.86 14.39
C ILE A 293 -16.79 3.79 15.60
N ILE A 294 -17.36 3.34 16.72
CA ILE A 294 -17.46 4.14 17.96
C ILE A 294 -16.08 4.43 18.55
N GLU A 295 -15.17 3.44 18.55
CA GLU A 295 -13.82 3.59 19.08
C GLU A 295 -12.94 4.46 18.15
N ASN A 296 -13.20 4.43 16.84
CA ASN A 296 -12.38 5.08 15.83
C ASN A 296 -13.00 6.37 15.25
N LYS A 297 -13.90 7.03 15.99
CA LYS A 297 -14.57 8.28 15.53
C LYS A 297 -13.59 9.36 15.09
N SER A 298 -12.46 9.52 15.79
CA SER A 298 -11.42 10.52 15.48
C SER A 298 -10.65 10.24 14.19
N ARG A 299 -10.72 9.00 13.68
CA ARG A 299 -10.02 8.55 12.46
C ARG A 299 -10.89 8.73 11.22
N ILE A 300 -12.14 9.18 11.38
CA ILE A 300 -13.06 9.47 10.28
C ILE A 300 -12.94 10.95 9.92
N ILE A 301 -12.51 11.24 8.70
CA ILE A 301 -12.21 12.59 8.23
C ILE A 301 -13.18 12.96 7.12
N LEU A 302 -13.66 14.20 7.16
CA LEU A 302 -14.56 14.75 6.15
C LEU A 302 -13.78 15.62 5.19
N VAL A 303 -13.93 15.37 3.88
CA VAL A 303 -13.24 16.12 2.82
C VAL A 303 -14.24 16.58 1.77
N HIS A 304 -14.08 17.80 1.29
CA HIS A 304 -14.87 18.29 0.16
C HIS A 304 -14.23 17.81 -1.14
N THR A 305 -15.04 17.32 -2.08
CA THR A 305 -14.60 16.97 -3.44
C THR A 305 -15.54 17.57 -4.48
N ASN A 306 -15.06 17.75 -5.70
CA ASN A 306 -15.89 18.26 -6.79
C ASN A 306 -16.87 17.20 -7.32
N SER A 307 -16.51 15.91 -7.19
CA SER A 307 -17.29 14.80 -7.69
C SER A 307 -17.25 13.58 -6.77
N GLY A 308 -18.16 12.62 -7.04
CA GLY A 308 -18.25 11.34 -6.34
C GLY A 308 -17.63 10.16 -7.11
N TYR A 309 -16.90 10.42 -8.21
CA TYR A 309 -16.26 9.40 -9.05
C TYR A 309 -14.76 9.27 -8.75
N ARG A 310 -14.16 8.18 -9.24
CA ARG A 310 -12.75 7.81 -9.05
C ARG A 310 -11.73 8.95 -9.26
N HIS A 311 -11.93 9.84 -10.23
CA HIS A 311 -10.98 10.94 -10.51
C HIS A 311 -10.82 11.91 -9.33
N SER A 312 -11.84 12.05 -8.48
CA SER A 312 -11.78 12.90 -7.28
C SER A 312 -10.92 12.31 -6.17
N LEU A 313 -10.44 11.06 -6.28
CA LEU A 313 -9.50 10.50 -5.31
C LEU A 313 -8.19 11.31 -5.22
N GLY A 314 -7.73 11.87 -6.35
CA GLY A 314 -6.55 12.76 -6.34
C GLY A 314 -6.77 14.01 -5.49
N GLU A 315 -7.96 14.62 -5.59
CA GLU A 315 -8.35 15.77 -4.76
C GLU A 315 -8.39 15.41 -3.27
N VAL A 316 -8.90 14.22 -2.93
CA VAL A 316 -8.96 13.73 -1.55
C VAL A 316 -7.55 13.55 -0.96
N LEU A 317 -6.65 12.94 -1.72
CA LEU A 317 -5.27 12.72 -1.28
C LEU A 317 -4.52 14.05 -1.16
N ASN A 318 -4.85 15.05 -1.97
CA ASN A 318 -4.24 16.38 -1.91
C ASN A 318 -4.77 17.26 -0.75
N ALA A 319 -5.87 16.89 -0.11
CA ALA A 319 -6.45 17.69 0.96
C ALA A 319 -5.50 17.74 2.18
N PRO A 320 -5.24 18.93 2.77
CA PRO A 320 -4.26 19.08 3.85
C PRO A 320 -4.62 18.29 5.10
N ASN A 321 -5.93 18.15 5.39
CA ASN A 321 -6.44 17.36 6.51
C ASN A 321 -6.04 15.87 6.39
N VAL A 322 -6.00 15.36 5.17
CA VAL A 322 -5.63 13.97 4.86
C VAL A 322 -4.12 13.84 4.80
N MET A 323 -3.42 14.77 4.13
CA MET A 323 -1.96 14.77 4.02
C MET A 323 -1.25 14.77 5.37
N ASN A 324 -1.76 15.53 6.35
CA ASN A 324 -1.16 15.56 7.69
C ASN A 324 -1.23 14.20 8.41
N MET A 325 -2.25 13.39 8.11
CA MET A 325 -2.42 12.05 8.68
C MET A 325 -1.59 11.00 7.95
N ILE A 326 -1.30 11.24 6.66
CA ILE A 326 -0.67 10.29 5.74
C ILE A 326 0.78 10.67 5.42
N LYS A 327 1.32 11.74 6.02
CA LYS A 327 2.66 12.32 5.74
C LYS A 327 3.82 11.32 5.70
N ASP A 328 3.75 10.25 6.51
CA ASP A 328 4.82 9.28 6.66
C ASP A 328 4.71 8.10 5.66
N THR A 329 3.67 8.08 4.81
CA THR A 329 3.47 7.00 3.85
C THR A 329 4.13 7.28 2.50
N LYS A 330 4.41 6.21 1.75
CA LYS A 330 4.93 6.29 0.38
C LYS A 330 3.98 7.08 -0.54
N ALA A 331 2.67 6.80 -0.45
CA ALA A 331 1.65 7.45 -1.27
C ALA A 331 1.63 8.98 -1.09
N ALA A 332 1.81 9.49 0.15
CA ALA A 332 1.88 10.93 0.36
C ALA A 332 3.10 11.58 -0.32
N LYS A 333 4.26 10.91 -0.31
CA LYS A 333 5.47 11.41 -0.98
C LYS A 333 5.30 11.45 -2.49
N GLU A 334 4.72 10.40 -3.06
CA GLU A 334 4.42 10.31 -4.50
C GLU A 334 3.43 11.39 -4.95
N VAL A 335 2.31 11.54 -4.22
CA VAL A 335 1.30 12.56 -4.50
C VAL A 335 1.90 13.96 -4.39
N LYS A 336 2.73 14.23 -3.38
CA LYS A 336 3.44 15.50 -3.24
C LYS A 336 4.39 15.76 -4.42
N ALA A 337 5.23 14.79 -4.77
CA ALA A 337 6.18 14.93 -5.87
C ALA A 337 5.49 15.22 -7.22
N LEU A 338 4.34 14.60 -7.46
CA LEU A 338 3.53 14.84 -8.65
C LEU A 338 2.87 16.23 -8.65
N ASN A 339 2.36 16.68 -7.50
CA ASN A 339 1.84 18.05 -7.37
C ASN A 339 2.94 19.10 -7.55
N ASP A 340 4.13 18.86 -6.98
CA ASP A 340 5.29 19.75 -7.14
C ASP A 340 5.67 19.84 -8.62
N PHE A 341 5.60 18.73 -9.37
CA PHE A 341 5.78 18.70 -10.82
C PHE A 341 4.75 19.56 -11.58
N PHE A 342 3.45 19.36 -11.33
CA PHE A 342 2.41 20.17 -11.99
C PHE A 342 2.49 21.66 -11.62
N THR A 343 2.88 21.96 -10.38
CA THR A 343 3.10 23.33 -9.91
C THR A 343 4.27 23.98 -10.63
N MET A 344 5.38 23.25 -10.81
CA MET A 344 6.53 23.74 -11.57
C MET A 344 6.19 23.92 -13.05
N LEU A 345 5.49 22.97 -13.66
CA LEU A 345 5.06 23.09 -15.06
C LEU A 345 4.19 24.33 -15.31
N SER A 346 3.39 24.73 -14.33
CA SER A 346 2.52 25.91 -14.41
C SER A 346 3.28 27.24 -14.17
N ASN A 347 4.30 27.23 -13.32
CA ASN A 347 5.03 28.44 -12.90
C ASN A 347 6.30 28.70 -13.73
N ASP A 348 7.05 27.64 -14.05
CA ASP A 348 8.33 27.69 -14.76
C ASP A 348 8.50 26.42 -15.64
N PRO A 349 7.98 26.44 -16.88
CA PRO A 349 7.96 25.26 -17.75
C PRO A 349 9.37 24.77 -18.10
N ALA A 350 10.37 25.67 -18.15
CA ALA A 350 11.75 25.29 -18.45
C ALA A 350 12.40 24.41 -17.36
N ARG A 351 11.78 24.30 -16.17
CA ARG A 351 12.27 23.48 -15.04
C ARG A 351 11.54 22.14 -14.87
N ALA A 352 10.57 21.83 -15.73
CA ALA A 352 9.84 20.58 -15.68
C ALA A 352 9.80 19.97 -17.09
N CYS A 353 10.26 18.73 -17.23
CA CYS A 353 10.21 18.03 -18.52
C CYS A 353 9.51 16.68 -18.37
N TYR A 354 8.84 16.25 -19.44
CA TYR A 354 8.22 14.92 -19.52
C TYR A 354 8.52 14.32 -20.90
N GLY A 355 8.50 12.99 -20.98
CA GLY A 355 8.89 12.25 -22.18
C GLY A 355 10.31 11.68 -22.10
N PRO A 356 10.55 10.49 -22.69
CA PRO A 356 11.81 9.77 -22.55
C PRO A 356 13.00 10.57 -23.09
N LYS A 357 12.87 11.16 -24.29
CA LYS A 357 13.95 11.94 -24.91
C LYS A 357 14.33 13.18 -24.10
N HIS A 358 13.34 13.94 -23.63
CA HIS A 358 13.59 15.16 -22.84
C HIS A 358 14.29 14.83 -21.52
N VAL A 359 13.85 13.76 -20.84
CA VAL A 359 14.45 13.31 -19.59
C VAL A 359 15.87 12.79 -19.80
N GLU A 360 16.13 12.10 -20.91
CA GLU A 360 17.48 11.66 -21.28
C GLU A 360 18.44 12.84 -21.48
N VAL A 361 18.04 13.86 -22.24
CA VAL A 361 18.86 15.07 -22.46
C VAL A 361 19.06 15.85 -21.16
N ALA A 362 18.02 15.96 -20.34
CA ALA A 362 18.13 16.57 -19.02
C ALA A 362 19.08 15.80 -18.09
N HIS A 363 19.10 14.47 -18.21
CA HIS A 363 20.01 13.60 -17.47
C HIS A 363 21.47 13.76 -17.93
N GLU A 364 21.72 13.82 -19.24
CA GLU A 364 23.06 14.08 -19.81
C GLU A 364 23.63 15.42 -19.33
N ARG A 365 22.77 16.43 -19.14
CA ARG A 365 23.15 17.74 -18.57
C ARG A 365 23.23 17.76 -17.04
N MET A 366 23.04 16.61 -16.36
CA MET A 366 22.99 16.48 -14.90
C MET A 366 22.00 17.45 -14.21
N ALA A 367 20.92 17.79 -14.91
CA ALA A 367 19.93 18.77 -14.45
C ALA A 367 18.82 18.15 -13.60
N VAL A 368 18.67 16.81 -13.60
CA VAL A 368 17.57 16.13 -12.91
C VAL A 368 17.70 16.23 -11.40
N GLN A 369 16.69 16.83 -10.74
CA GLN A 369 16.53 16.85 -9.29
C GLN A 369 15.69 15.68 -8.80
N THR A 370 14.50 15.54 -9.38
CA THR A 370 13.53 14.52 -8.99
C THR A 370 13.02 13.81 -10.25
N LEU A 371 13.28 12.52 -10.37
CA LEU A 371 12.77 11.66 -11.44
C LEU A 371 11.46 11.01 -11.00
N LEU A 372 10.44 11.11 -11.85
CA LEU A 372 9.15 10.46 -11.70
C LEU A 372 9.01 9.42 -12.81
N ILE A 373 8.85 8.16 -12.47
CA ILE A 373 8.75 7.07 -13.45
C ILE A 373 7.68 6.07 -13.05
N THR A 374 6.88 5.60 -14.01
CA THR A 374 5.87 4.55 -13.77
C THR A 374 6.49 3.17 -13.80
N ASP A 375 5.91 2.25 -13.02
CA ASP A 375 6.36 0.87 -12.95
C ASP A 375 6.16 0.07 -14.26
N GLU A 376 5.17 0.45 -15.06
CA GLU A 376 4.86 -0.14 -16.37
C GLU A 376 6.06 -0.07 -17.33
N LEU A 377 6.86 0.99 -17.29
CA LEU A 377 8.04 1.15 -18.15
C LEU A 377 9.14 0.09 -17.87
N PHE A 378 9.20 -0.45 -16.65
CA PHE A 378 10.14 -1.53 -16.30
C PHE A 378 9.64 -2.92 -16.68
N ARG A 379 8.35 -3.07 -17.01
CA ARG A 379 7.74 -4.34 -17.40
C ARG A 379 7.81 -4.62 -18.91
N ASN A 380 8.38 -3.72 -19.71
CA ASN A 380 8.48 -3.91 -21.15
C ASN A 380 9.18 -5.24 -21.50
N SER A 381 8.69 -5.93 -22.52
CA SER A 381 9.21 -7.24 -22.95
C SER A 381 10.63 -7.15 -23.49
N ASP A 382 11.04 -5.97 -23.97
CA ASP A 382 12.41 -5.74 -24.41
C ASP A 382 13.36 -5.47 -23.23
N VAL A 383 14.24 -6.44 -23.00
CA VAL A 383 15.28 -6.41 -21.96
C VAL A 383 16.20 -5.18 -22.11
N LYS A 384 16.44 -4.69 -23.33
CA LYS A 384 17.31 -3.53 -23.55
C LYS A 384 16.70 -2.24 -23.00
N THR A 385 15.43 -1.97 -23.32
CA THR A 385 14.71 -0.80 -22.81
C THR A 385 14.61 -0.82 -21.29
N ARG A 386 14.32 -1.98 -20.69
CA ARG A 386 14.28 -2.13 -19.23
C ARG A 386 15.63 -1.78 -18.58
N LYS A 387 16.73 -2.28 -19.12
CA LYS A 387 18.08 -1.95 -18.59
C LYS A 387 18.36 -0.46 -18.69
N LYS A 388 18.02 0.17 -19.82
CA LYS A 388 18.18 1.62 -20.01
C LYS A 388 17.51 2.43 -18.89
N TYR A 389 16.27 2.11 -18.53
CA TYR A 389 15.56 2.81 -17.45
C TYR A 389 16.09 2.47 -16.06
N VAL A 390 16.55 1.23 -15.82
CA VAL A 390 17.20 0.86 -14.56
C VAL A 390 18.50 1.67 -14.39
N ASP A 391 19.33 1.73 -15.43
CA ASP A 391 20.59 2.47 -15.44
C ASP A 391 20.34 3.98 -15.26
N LEU A 392 19.28 4.53 -15.87
CA LEU A 392 18.85 5.93 -15.68
C LEU A 392 18.50 6.22 -14.22
N VAL A 393 17.71 5.35 -13.58
CA VAL A 393 17.31 5.51 -12.16
C VAL A 393 18.52 5.44 -11.24
N GLU A 394 19.45 4.50 -11.49
CA GLU A 394 20.70 4.40 -10.73
C GLU A 394 21.56 5.65 -10.91
N SER A 395 21.76 6.08 -12.16
CA SER A 395 22.58 7.26 -12.48
C SER A 395 22.01 8.57 -11.88
N VAL A 396 20.68 8.72 -11.85
CA VAL A 396 20.04 9.86 -11.17
C VAL A 396 20.27 9.82 -9.66
N LYS A 397 20.17 8.65 -9.03
CA LYS A 397 20.48 8.48 -7.59
C LYS A 397 21.95 8.77 -7.31
N ASP A 398 22.87 8.31 -8.16
CA ASP A 398 24.31 8.54 -8.03
C ASP A 398 24.67 10.03 -8.22
N SER A 399 23.93 10.74 -9.07
CA SER A 399 24.03 12.20 -9.26
C SER A 399 23.46 13.02 -8.08
N GLY A 400 22.95 12.34 -7.03
CA GLY A 400 22.31 12.96 -5.87
C GLY A 400 20.89 13.46 -6.13
N GLY A 401 20.22 12.97 -7.18
CA GLY A 401 18.79 13.20 -7.41
C GLY A 401 17.93 12.17 -6.68
N GLU A 402 16.65 12.50 -6.49
CA GLU A 402 15.66 11.55 -5.95
C GLU A 402 14.90 10.88 -7.09
N ALA A 403 14.59 9.59 -6.97
CA ALA A 403 13.80 8.86 -7.96
C ALA A 403 12.58 8.22 -7.30
N PHE A 404 11.39 8.61 -7.74
CA PHE A 404 10.11 8.08 -7.30
C PHE A 404 9.50 7.17 -8.36
N ILE A 405 9.18 5.95 -7.96
CA ILE A 405 8.60 4.93 -8.82
C ILE A 405 7.12 4.82 -8.48
N PHE A 406 6.29 5.31 -9.40
CA PHE A 406 4.84 5.34 -9.29
C PHE A 406 4.27 4.01 -9.75
N SER A 407 3.31 3.50 -8.97
CA SER A 407 2.51 2.36 -9.40
C SER A 407 1.43 2.82 -10.37
N SER A 408 1.39 2.21 -11.56
CA SER A 408 0.35 2.39 -12.58
C SER A 408 -1.08 2.15 -12.05
N MET A 409 -1.25 1.35 -10.99
CA MET A 409 -2.55 1.06 -10.38
C MET A 409 -2.96 2.05 -9.27
N HIS A 410 -2.12 3.02 -8.96
CA HIS A 410 -2.41 4.10 -8.02
C HIS A 410 -2.87 5.36 -8.78
N VAL A 411 -3.68 6.21 -8.13
CA VAL A 411 -4.28 7.40 -8.75
C VAL A 411 -3.21 8.38 -9.27
N SER A 412 -2.10 8.55 -8.54
CA SER A 412 -0.98 9.38 -9.00
C SER A 412 -0.24 8.77 -10.19
N GLY A 413 -0.10 7.43 -10.25
CA GLY A 413 0.52 6.76 -11.38
C GLY A 413 -0.31 6.83 -12.65
N GLU A 414 -1.65 6.75 -12.54
CA GLU A 414 -2.56 6.95 -13.68
C GLU A 414 -2.38 8.34 -14.32
N GLN A 415 -2.18 9.38 -13.50
CA GLN A 415 -1.91 10.75 -13.99
C GLN A 415 -0.55 10.85 -14.69
N LEU A 416 0.51 10.25 -14.11
CA LEU A 416 1.83 10.25 -14.73
C LEU A 416 1.87 9.42 -16.03
N ALA A 417 1.12 8.33 -16.10
CA ALA A 417 1.00 7.51 -17.30
C ALA A 417 0.38 8.28 -18.48
N GLN A 418 -0.54 9.22 -18.21
CA GLN A 418 -1.06 10.14 -19.24
C GLN A 418 0.01 11.08 -19.80
N LEU A 419 1.07 11.33 -19.03
CA LEU A 419 2.25 12.13 -19.42
C LEU A 419 3.42 11.23 -19.84
N THR A 420 3.17 10.22 -20.70
CA THR A 420 4.16 9.26 -21.22
C THR A 420 4.79 8.31 -20.20
N GLY A 421 4.44 8.41 -18.91
CA GLY A 421 4.94 7.56 -17.84
C GLY A 421 6.32 7.95 -17.28
N ILE A 422 6.98 8.96 -17.85
CA ILE A 422 8.26 9.49 -17.35
C ILE A 422 8.28 11.02 -17.34
N ALA A 423 8.66 11.58 -16.20
CA ALA A 423 8.79 13.02 -16.01
C ALA A 423 9.94 13.34 -15.04
N ALA A 424 10.46 14.56 -15.11
CA ALA A 424 11.51 15.02 -14.23
C ALA A 424 11.34 16.49 -13.85
N LEU A 425 11.67 16.78 -12.60
CA LEU A 425 11.90 18.13 -12.09
C LEU A 425 13.40 18.45 -12.18
N LEU A 426 13.72 19.65 -12.67
CA LEU A 426 15.08 20.08 -12.93
C LEU A 426 15.60 21.06 -11.86
N ARG A 427 16.89 20.94 -11.55
CA ARG A 427 17.63 21.82 -10.64
C ARG A 427 17.73 23.25 -11.19
N PHE A 428 17.90 23.38 -12.50
CA PHE A 428 18.02 24.63 -13.24
C PHE A 428 17.21 24.57 -14.55
N PRO A 429 16.75 25.72 -15.07
CA PRO A 429 15.94 25.75 -16.28
C PRO A 429 16.75 25.33 -17.52
N LEU A 430 16.12 24.54 -18.39
CA LEU A 430 16.64 24.08 -19.67
C LEU A 430 15.65 24.46 -20.79
N PRO A 431 15.75 25.68 -21.36
CA PRO A 431 14.80 26.15 -22.39
C PRO A 431 14.92 25.36 -23.71
N ASP A 432 16.11 24.86 -24.04
CA ASP A 432 16.36 24.14 -25.30
C ASP A 432 15.62 22.79 -25.41
N LEU A 433 14.97 22.31 -24.34
CA LEU A 433 14.27 21.02 -24.35
C LEU A 433 12.98 21.06 -25.17
N GLU A 434 12.34 22.23 -25.32
CA GLU A 434 11.11 22.38 -26.11
C GLU A 434 11.35 22.20 -27.61
N ASP A 435 12.56 22.49 -28.08
CA ASP A 435 12.95 22.39 -29.49
C ASP A 435 13.33 20.95 -29.91
N ILE A 436 13.36 20.01 -28.97
CA ILE A 436 13.71 18.62 -29.22
C ILE A 436 12.42 17.87 -29.58
N GLU A 437 12.32 17.36 -30.81
CA GLU A 437 11.14 16.58 -31.22
C GLU A 437 10.97 15.32 -30.36
N MET A 438 9.80 15.22 -29.71
CA MET A 438 9.37 14.14 -28.80
C MET A 438 9.56 12.72 -29.33
#